data_AF-A0A0J9T757-F1
#
_entry.id   AF-A0A0J9T757-F1
#
_cell.length_a   1.000
_cell.length_b   1.000
_cell.length_c   1.000
_cell.angle_alpha   90.00
_cell.angle_beta   90.00
_cell.angle_gamma   90.00
#
_symmetry.space_group_name_H-M   'P 1'
#
loop_
_entity.id
_entity.type
_entity.pdbx_description
1 polymer ?
#
loop_
_entity_poly.entity_id
_entity_poly.type
_entity_poly.pdbx_seq_one_letter_code
_entity_poly.pdbx_strand_id
1 'polypeptide(L)'
;MAERGKSAKRFIQKGAREGEAKRSKGEEQIGGEEEEQIGGEEEEQIGGGEDDQISGTEDAQHTDRDDQSDEVGTAASRQADGTRKSPEKAQAALNEDIKKCIEKRIPNVSRNLQVDVCVAIPSSIINNRSDVIKSYLTSYLARIFTVFAVARVYIYDDQMGSERDGRHERRDSHEQREQQLKRGNSSHSTALPQKTHEREKTPHSDRDGSNHQRKRPISQSSSHEGGEGENPPPKYSYLCQYLHYNLQYLETPQYLRKHLFPITHFLKHSGIMNPVDAPHHLRSDEWLPFREGVVIKKKSNGVIVDVGLFAHAHIENVHHVDIGTRVTVLFHPNSFLLFQRRNADVLFSGKLINPGTPKLYNLYWGYSVELLKRLSDVFDLDVDYIVGTSERGRFMGEVADAVRGVSSILIVFGNKQGLEDLLIKEREEQKKKSYAVEKRSKVLSKMLKKFHLFVNTCPHQTSRTIRTEEAIAITLSLFHSILV
;
A
#
# COMPACT_ATOMS: atom_id res chain seq x y z
N MET A 1 67.76 4.38 -0.51
CA MET A 1 67.91 5.66 0.19
C MET A 1 66.77 6.55 -0.31
N ALA A 2 65.77 6.85 0.53
CA ALA A 2 65.72 8.02 1.43
C ALA A 2 65.52 9.33 0.62
N GLU A 3 64.58 10.23 0.94
CA GLU A 3 63.63 10.27 2.07
C GLU A 3 62.39 11.15 1.77
N ARG A 4 61.45 11.25 2.73
CA ARG A 4 60.24 12.10 2.66
C ARG A 4 60.43 13.41 3.44
N GLY A 5 59.73 14.47 3.01
CA GLY A 5 59.31 15.59 3.87
C GLY A 5 60.04 16.92 3.61
N LYS A 6 59.58 18.06 4.15
CA LYS A 6 58.41 18.33 5.03
C LYS A 6 58.17 19.86 5.12
N SER A 7 56.98 20.26 5.58
CA SER A 7 56.67 21.51 6.31
C SER A 7 56.85 22.91 5.66
N ALA A 8 55.78 23.70 5.65
CA ALA A 8 55.50 24.89 6.51
C ALA A 8 54.25 25.64 5.96
N LYS A 9 53.20 26.02 6.71
CA LYS A 9 53.08 27.04 7.79
C LYS A 9 53.65 28.41 7.36
N ARG A 10 53.01 29.57 7.57
CA ARG A 10 51.78 29.98 8.29
C ARG A 10 51.50 31.46 7.89
N PHE A 11 50.29 31.99 8.08
CA PHE A 11 50.09 33.43 8.30
C PHE A 11 49.18 33.70 9.52
N ILE A 12 49.26 34.90 10.08
CA ILE A 12 49.02 35.19 11.50
C ILE A 12 48.25 36.52 11.69
N GLN A 13 47.53 36.61 12.83
CA GLN A 13 47.02 37.79 13.60
C GLN A 13 45.66 38.39 13.18
N LYS A 14 44.87 39.04 14.07
CA LYS A 14 44.90 39.42 15.53
C LYS A 14 43.41 39.62 15.96
N GLY A 15 42.96 39.69 17.22
CA GLY A 15 43.55 39.70 18.56
C GLY A 15 42.50 39.23 19.60
N ALA A 16 42.90 38.87 20.83
CA ALA A 16 42.84 39.71 22.04
C ALA A 16 41.40 39.94 22.58
N ARG A 17 41.08 39.70 23.87
CA ARG A 17 41.92 39.42 25.06
C ARG A 17 41.06 38.82 26.21
N GLU A 18 41.72 38.10 27.12
CA GLU A 18 41.41 37.87 28.57
C GLU A 18 39.98 37.37 28.98
N GLY A 19 39.79 36.39 29.89
CA GLY A 19 40.75 35.70 30.76
C GLY A 19 40.26 34.38 31.38
N GLU A 20 41.03 33.92 32.37
CA GLU A 20 40.98 32.66 33.14
C GLU A 20 39.73 32.49 34.04
N ALA A 21 39.38 31.34 34.67
CA ALA A 21 39.63 29.90 34.44
C ALA A 21 38.81 29.04 35.47
N LYS A 22 38.87 27.71 35.34
CA LYS A 22 38.55 26.65 36.35
C LYS A 22 37.08 26.28 36.67
N ARG A 23 36.65 25.18 36.04
CA ARG A 23 36.06 23.94 36.62
C ARG A 23 35.46 23.98 38.05
N SER A 24 34.21 23.48 38.16
CA SER A 24 33.84 22.40 39.10
C SER A 24 32.57 21.66 38.61
N LYS A 25 32.38 20.41 39.06
CA LYS A 25 31.14 19.62 38.91
C LYS A 25 30.21 19.89 40.09
N GLY A 26 28.90 19.72 39.89
CA GLY A 26 27.90 19.57 40.96
C GLY A 26 26.57 19.12 40.37
N GLU A 27 25.98 18.07 40.94
CA GLU A 27 24.61 17.60 40.64
C GLU A 27 23.66 18.21 41.68
N GLU A 28 22.41 18.50 41.31
CA GLU A 28 21.25 18.34 42.22
C GLU A 28 19.91 18.31 41.46
N GLN A 29 18.88 17.74 42.10
CA GLN A 29 17.51 17.56 41.58
C GLN A 29 16.54 18.60 42.18
N ILE A 30 15.22 18.39 41.98
CA ILE A 30 14.05 19.17 42.48
C ILE A 30 13.74 20.36 41.54
N GLY A 31 12.48 20.70 41.19
CA GLY A 31 11.16 20.15 41.52
C GLY A 31 10.10 21.29 41.55
N GLY A 32 8.83 20.99 41.23
CA GLY A 32 7.74 21.98 41.02
C GLY A 32 7.49 22.23 39.51
N GLU A 33 6.30 22.05 38.93
CA GLU A 33 4.95 22.51 39.28
C GLU A 33 4.78 24.04 39.28
N GLU A 34 4.13 24.55 38.25
CA GLU A 34 3.22 25.71 38.32
C GLU A 34 2.30 25.70 37.08
N GLU A 35 0.98 25.76 37.31
CA GLU A 35 -0.04 25.96 36.29
C GLU A 35 -0.39 27.46 36.24
N GLU A 36 -0.42 28.07 35.05
CA GLU A 36 -1.07 29.38 34.88
C GLU A 36 -2.29 29.27 33.95
N GLN A 37 -3.47 29.45 34.53
CA GLN A 37 -4.68 29.83 33.81
C GLN A 37 -4.69 31.35 33.64
N ILE A 38 -4.88 31.85 32.43
CA ILE A 38 -5.39 33.21 32.21
C ILE A 38 -6.57 33.11 31.24
N GLY A 39 -7.76 33.46 31.75
CA GLY A 39 -8.93 33.75 30.94
C GLY A 39 -8.97 35.21 30.54
N GLY A 40 -9.60 35.49 29.40
CA GLY A 40 -9.89 36.85 28.93
C GLY A 40 -11.18 36.80 28.13
N GLU A 41 -12.24 37.36 28.70
CA GLU A 41 -13.52 37.56 28.03
C GLU A 41 -13.49 38.95 27.36
N GLU A 42 -13.92 39.05 26.10
CA GLU A 42 -14.24 40.34 25.48
C GLU A 42 -15.66 40.27 24.91
N GLU A 43 -16.56 41.05 25.54
CA GLU A 43 -17.86 41.40 24.98
C GLU A 43 -17.67 42.61 24.04
N GLU A 44 -18.27 42.59 22.85
CA GLU A 44 -18.52 43.82 22.08
C GLU A 44 -20.00 44.11 21.95
N GLN A 45 -20.33 45.40 22.09
CA GLN A 45 -21.68 45.89 22.36
C GLN A 45 -22.50 46.16 21.10
N ILE A 46 -23.81 46.07 21.28
CA ILE A 46 -24.82 46.46 20.30
C ILE A 46 -24.91 47.98 20.22
N GLY A 47 -24.80 48.54 19.02
CA GLY A 47 -25.17 49.93 18.70
C GLY A 47 -26.24 49.94 17.60
N GLY A 48 -27.31 50.70 17.79
CA GLY A 48 -28.40 50.84 16.83
C GLY A 48 -28.89 52.29 16.70
N GLY A 49 -29.75 52.51 15.69
CA GLY A 49 -30.26 53.82 15.27
C GLY A 49 -29.63 54.29 13.95
N GLU A 50 -30.35 54.91 13.01
CA GLU A 50 -31.80 55.16 12.93
C GLU A 50 -32.18 55.40 11.45
N ASP A 51 -33.48 55.53 11.13
CA ASP A 51 -34.02 55.59 9.76
C ASP A 51 -33.72 56.88 8.99
N ASP A 52 -33.72 56.86 7.64
CA ASP A 52 -34.69 57.68 6.86
C ASP A 52 -34.76 57.46 5.32
N GLN A 53 -36.01 57.37 4.85
CA GLN A 53 -36.64 57.95 3.63
C GLN A 53 -36.03 57.87 2.20
N ILE A 54 -36.61 56.96 1.41
CA ILE A 54 -37.34 57.17 0.12
C ILE A 54 -37.13 58.50 -0.66
N SER A 55 -36.69 58.38 -1.94
CA SER A 55 -37.16 59.04 -3.19
C SER A 55 -35.99 59.23 -4.18
N GLY A 56 -36.15 59.25 -5.51
CA GLY A 56 -37.36 59.04 -6.33
C GLY A 56 -37.39 59.94 -7.57
N THR A 57 -36.60 59.64 -8.60
CA THR A 57 -36.66 60.18 -9.98
C THR A 57 -35.96 59.16 -10.89
N GLU A 58 -36.64 58.40 -11.76
CA GLU A 58 -37.20 58.85 -13.04
C GLU A 58 -36.19 59.53 -13.97
N ASP A 59 -35.72 58.78 -14.97
CA ASP A 59 -35.74 59.26 -16.36
C ASP A 59 -35.71 58.05 -17.31
N ALA A 60 -36.66 58.00 -18.23
CA ALA A 60 -36.78 56.93 -19.23
C ALA A 60 -36.63 57.52 -20.64
N GLN A 61 -35.86 56.84 -21.50
CA GLN A 61 -35.90 57.09 -22.94
C GLN A 61 -36.19 55.80 -23.68
N HIS A 62 -37.16 55.88 -24.58
CA HIS A 62 -37.80 54.77 -25.27
C HIS A 62 -37.77 55.04 -26.78
N THR A 63 -37.38 54.05 -27.56
CA THR A 63 -37.72 53.89 -28.99
C THR A 63 -37.97 52.40 -29.19
N ASP A 64 -39.21 51.98 -29.50
CA ASP A 64 -39.69 51.76 -30.88
C ASP A 64 -38.76 50.76 -31.64
N ARG A 65 -39.18 49.60 -32.17
CA ARG A 65 -40.50 49.01 -32.58
C ARG A 65 -40.34 47.49 -32.87
N ASP A 66 -41.31 46.66 -33.30
CA ASP A 66 -42.72 46.74 -33.73
C ASP A 66 -43.41 45.34 -33.53
N ASP A 67 -44.76 45.30 -33.54
CA ASP A 67 -45.70 44.22 -34.00
C ASP A 67 -45.62 42.72 -33.58
N GLN A 68 -46.74 41.94 -33.51
CA GLN A 68 -48.16 42.16 -33.17
C GLN A 68 -48.95 40.81 -33.14
N SER A 69 -50.22 40.83 -32.67
CA SER A 69 -51.27 39.76 -32.69
C SER A 69 -51.07 38.53 -31.75
N ASP A 70 -51.93 38.21 -30.77
CA ASP A 70 -53.39 37.87 -30.74
C ASP A 70 -53.65 36.37 -31.03
N GLU A 71 -54.56 35.62 -30.40
CA GLU A 71 -55.34 35.78 -29.16
C GLU A 71 -55.81 34.38 -28.63
N VAL A 72 -56.07 34.28 -27.31
CA VAL A 72 -57.07 33.43 -26.60
C VAL A 72 -57.45 32.02 -27.10
N GLY A 73 -57.36 30.99 -26.23
CA GLY A 73 -57.84 29.63 -26.57
C GLY A 73 -57.97 28.54 -25.49
N THR A 74 -58.58 28.82 -24.32
CA THR A 74 -59.30 27.86 -23.42
C THR A 74 -58.65 26.57 -22.82
N ALA A 75 -59.10 26.27 -21.59
CA ALA A 75 -59.31 24.94 -20.97
C ALA A 75 -58.13 24.14 -20.34
N ALA A 76 -58.08 24.28 -19.01
CA ALA A 76 -57.73 23.31 -17.95
C ALA A 76 -57.24 21.87 -18.25
N SER A 77 -56.34 21.44 -17.35
CA SER A 77 -56.10 20.06 -16.87
C SER A 77 -55.28 19.10 -17.74
N ARG A 78 -54.01 18.94 -17.36
CA ARG A 78 -53.42 17.61 -17.03
C ARG A 78 -52.15 17.78 -16.18
N GLN A 79 -52.04 16.98 -15.12
CA GLN A 79 -50.82 16.85 -14.33
C GLN A 79 -49.73 16.19 -15.18
N ALA A 80 -48.50 16.71 -15.11
CA ALA A 80 -47.30 15.99 -15.54
C ALA A 80 -46.16 16.31 -14.56
N ASP A 81 -45.69 15.27 -13.86
CA ASP A 81 -44.57 15.31 -12.92
C ASP A 81 -43.27 15.71 -13.65
N GLY A 82 -42.56 16.70 -13.10
CA GLY A 82 -41.61 17.53 -13.83
C GLY A 82 -40.30 17.79 -13.09
N THR A 83 -39.57 16.76 -12.66
CA THR A 83 -38.21 16.93 -12.13
C THR A 83 -37.23 15.80 -12.50
N ARG A 84 -37.15 15.45 -13.79
CA ARG A 84 -35.94 14.78 -14.31
C ARG A 84 -34.76 15.76 -14.36
N LYS A 85 -34.09 15.95 -13.21
CA LYS A 85 -32.77 16.61 -13.17
C LYS A 85 -31.83 15.86 -14.13
N SER A 86 -31.07 16.59 -14.95
CA SER A 86 -30.09 15.97 -15.84
C SER A 86 -29.04 15.19 -15.03
N PRO A 87 -28.56 14.03 -15.53
CA PRO A 87 -27.69 13.15 -14.77
C PRO A 87 -26.42 13.85 -14.29
N GLU A 88 -25.84 14.75 -15.09
CA GLU A 88 -24.67 15.55 -14.71
C GLU A 88 -24.94 16.49 -13.52
N LYS A 89 -26.11 17.15 -13.47
CA LYS A 89 -26.48 18.03 -12.34
C LYS A 89 -26.80 17.22 -11.08
N ALA A 90 -27.35 16.02 -11.22
CA ALA A 90 -27.56 15.10 -10.10
C ALA A 90 -26.22 14.57 -9.56
N GLN A 91 -25.29 14.21 -10.45
CA GLN A 91 -23.94 13.77 -10.09
C GLN A 91 -23.15 14.89 -9.41
N ALA A 92 -23.18 16.12 -9.93
CA ALA A 92 -22.50 17.27 -9.33
C ALA A 92 -23.05 17.63 -7.94
N ALA A 93 -24.38 17.60 -7.75
CA ALA A 93 -24.98 17.83 -6.43
C ALA A 93 -24.59 16.72 -5.43
N LEU A 94 -24.64 15.46 -5.85
CA LEU A 94 -24.21 14.32 -5.03
C LEU A 94 -22.73 14.42 -4.67
N ASN A 95 -21.87 14.91 -5.57
CA ASN A 95 -20.47 15.16 -5.27
C ASN A 95 -20.28 16.18 -4.13
N GLU A 96 -21.04 17.29 -4.12
CA GLU A 96 -20.95 18.31 -3.06
C GLU A 96 -21.53 17.82 -1.73
N ASP A 97 -22.63 17.09 -1.74
CA ASP A 97 -23.22 16.56 -0.50
C ASP A 97 -22.33 15.47 0.13
N ILE A 98 -21.70 14.62 -0.68
CA ILE A 98 -20.71 13.66 -0.19
C ILE A 98 -19.48 14.38 0.39
N LYS A 99 -18.93 15.41 -0.27
CA LYS A 99 -17.80 16.20 0.26
C LYS A 99 -18.10 16.81 1.63
N LYS A 100 -19.30 17.36 1.84
CA LYS A 100 -19.74 17.90 3.15
C LYS A 100 -19.80 16.83 4.25
N CYS A 101 -20.06 15.58 3.90
CA CYS A 101 -20.08 14.46 4.83
C CYS A 101 -18.69 13.90 5.19
N ILE A 102 -17.61 14.28 4.49
CA ILE A 102 -16.27 13.79 4.83
C ILE A 102 -15.73 14.58 6.03
N GLU A 103 -15.57 13.90 7.16
CA GLU A 103 -14.96 14.49 8.36
C GLU A 103 -13.56 15.04 8.08
N LYS A 104 -13.21 16.18 8.70
CA LYS A 104 -11.89 16.82 8.57
C LYS A 104 -10.70 15.93 8.97
N ARG A 105 -10.95 14.82 9.67
CA ARG A 105 -9.94 13.81 10.08
C ARG A 105 -9.63 12.78 9.00
N ILE A 106 -10.51 12.62 8.01
CA ILE A 106 -10.34 11.70 6.89
C ILE A 106 -9.53 12.41 5.80
N PRO A 107 -8.42 11.83 5.31
CA PRO A 107 -7.66 12.41 4.20
C PRO A 107 -8.52 12.52 2.93
N ASN A 108 -9.01 13.71 2.62
CA ASN A 108 -10.01 13.94 1.57
C ASN A 108 -9.52 14.84 0.42
N VAL A 109 -8.37 15.48 0.59
CA VAL A 109 -7.64 16.17 -0.48
C VAL A 109 -6.57 15.22 -1.02
N SER A 110 -6.71 14.83 -2.29
CA SER A 110 -5.69 14.13 -3.05
C SER A 110 -5.44 14.88 -4.36
N ARG A 111 -4.40 14.47 -5.09
CA ARG A 111 -4.20 14.83 -6.51
C ARG A 111 -5.43 14.46 -7.34
N ASN A 112 -5.53 14.92 -8.59
CA ASN A 112 -6.60 14.48 -9.47
C ASN A 112 -6.54 12.95 -9.64
N LEU A 113 -7.52 12.23 -9.09
CA LEU A 113 -7.55 10.77 -9.15
C LEU A 113 -7.93 10.24 -10.53
N GLN A 114 -8.42 11.06 -11.46
CA GLN A 114 -8.76 10.61 -12.82
C GLN A 114 -7.60 9.87 -13.50
N VAL A 115 -6.35 10.31 -13.26
CA VAL A 115 -5.14 9.60 -13.69
C VAL A 115 -4.80 8.47 -12.72
N ASP A 116 -4.88 7.22 -13.19
CA ASP A 116 -4.37 6.04 -12.48
C ASP A 116 -2.83 6.09 -12.43
N VAL A 117 -2.26 6.17 -11.24
CA VAL A 117 -0.81 5.97 -11.04
C VAL A 117 -0.60 4.55 -10.54
N CYS A 118 0.03 3.74 -11.36
CA CYS A 118 0.39 2.36 -11.09
C CYS A 118 1.90 2.25 -10.87
N VAL A 119 2.33 1.29 -10.04
CA VAL A 119 3.76 1.02 -9.82
C VAL A 119 4.08 -0.44 -10.11
N ALA A 120 5.24 -0.71 -10.70
CA ALA A 120 5.78 -2.06 -10.85
C ALA A 120 7.10 -2.21 -10.09
N ILE A 121 7.16 -3.15 -9.15
CA ILE A 121 8.27 -3.33 -8.21
C ILE A 121 8.80 -4.78 -8.19
N PRO A 122 10.11 -4.98 -7.97
CA PRO A 122 10.69 -6.32 -7.86
C PRO A 122 10.31 -6.97 -6.53
N SER A 123 10.01 -8.26 -6.56
CA SER A 123 9.81 -9.07 -5.34
C SER A 123 10.99 -9.01 -4.37
N SER A 124 12.22 -8.88 -4.89
CA SER A 124 13.44 -8.84 -4.09
C SER A 124 13.65 -7.54 -3.30
N ILE A 125 12.79 -6.52 -3.46
CA ILE A 125 12.86 -5.28 -2.65
C ILE A 125 12.83 -5.57 -1.14
N ILE A 126 12.08 -6.59 -0.73
CA ILE A 126 12.00 -7.05 0.66
C ILE A 126 12.98 -8.19 1.00
N ASN A 127 14.00 -8.44 0.18
CA ASN A 127 14.96 -9.52 0.43
C ASN A 127 15.90 -9.19 1.61
N ASN A 128 15.47 -9.54 2.81
CA ASN A 128 16.24 -9.38 4.05
C ASN A 128 16.30 -10.69 4.84
N ARG A 129 17.39 -10.94 5.56
CA ARG A 129 17.52 -12.11 6.46
C ARG A 129 16.50 -12.08 7.60
N SER A 130 16.10 -10.91 8.07
CA SER A 130 15.14 -10.75 9.15
C SER A 130 13.71 -10.55 8.63
N ASP A 131 12.79 -11.45 8.99
CA ASP A 131 11.35 -11.33 8.67
C ASP A 131 10.70 -10.08 9.30
N VAL A 132 11.21 -9.62 10.45
CA VAL A 132 10.84 -8.35 11.08
C VAL A 132 11.12 -7.18 10.14
N ILE A 133 12.28 -7.16 9.49
CA ILE A 133 12.64 -6.10 8.52
C ILE A 133 11.81 -6.26 7.24
N LYS A 134 11.52 -7.49 6.78
CA LYS A 134 10.60 -7.70 5.64
C LYS A 134 9.21 -7.10 5.90
N SER A 135 8.64 -7.36 7.08
CA SER A 135 7.34 -6.80 7.49
C SER A 135 7.37 -5.27 7.59
N TYR A 136 8.38 -4.70 8.27
CA TYR A 136 8.53 -3.26 8.39
C TYR A 136 8.64 -2.58 7.01
N LEU A 137 9.53 -3.08 6.13
CA LEU A 137 9.72 -2.53 4.79
C LEU A 137 8.46 -2.66 3.91
N THR A 138 7.74 -3.78 4.02
CA THR A 138 6.44 -3.93 3.33
C THR A 138 5.44 -2.86 3.80
N SER A 139 5.40 -2.56 5.10
CA SER A 139 4.52 -1.51 5.63
C SER A 139 4.93 -0.09 5.26
N TYR A 140 6.24 0.15 5.10
CA TYR A 140 6.76 1.41 4.58
C TYR A 140 6.32 1.63 3.12
N LEU A 141 6.42 0.61 2.27
CA LEU A 141 5.94 0.64 0.89
C LEU A 141 4.42 0.86 0.82
N ALA A 142 3.63 0.10 1.60
CA ALA A 142 2.18 0.26 1.68
C ALA A 142 1.77 1.71 2.03
N ARG A 143 2.43 2.31 3.02
CA ARG A 143 2.20 3.72 3.38
C ARG A 143 2.53 4.67 2.24
N ILE A 144 3.65 4.50 1.54
CA ILE A 144 4.00 5.36 0.40
C ILE A 144 2.95 5.26 -0.71
N PHE A 145 2.49 4.04 -1.04
CA PHE A 145 1.45 3.82 -2.04
C PHE A 145 0.13 4.49 -1.66
N THR A 146 -0.26 4.42 -0.38
CA THR A 146 -1.43 5.13 0.14
C THR A 146 -1.28 6.65 0.10
N VAL A 147 -0.14 7.19 0.56
CA VAL A 147 0.12 8.65 0.63
C VAL A 147 0.04 9.31 -0.74
N PHE A 148 0.56 8.68 -1.80
CA PHE A 148 0.54 9.24 -3.15
C PHE A 148 -0.66 8.78 -4.01
N ALA A 149 -1.64 8.13 -3.39
CA ALA A 149 -2.83 7.59 -4.04
C ALA A 149 -2.51 6.74 -5.29
N VAL A 150 -1.64 5.74 -5.10
CA VAL A 150 -1.36 4.71 -6.10
C VAL A 150 -2.59 3.84 -6.29
N ALA A 151 -3.00 3.60 -7.54
CA ALA A 151 -4.18 2.80 -7.87
C ALA A 151 -3.90 1.29 -7.87
N ARG A 152 -2.73 0.88 -8.39
CA ARG A 152 -2.37 -0.55 -8.55
C ARG A 152 -0.88 -0.78 -8.31
N VAL A 153 -0.55 -1.86 -7.60
CA VAL A 153 0.81 -2.30 -7.30
C VAL A 153 1.08 -3.64 -7.99
N TYR A 154 1.87 -3.61 -9.06
CA TYR A 154 2.36 -4.79 -9.75
C TYR A 154 3.66 -5.28 -9.10
N ILE A 155 3.68 -6.52 -8.63
CA ILE A 155 4.90 -7.16 -8.12
C ILE A 155 5.39 -8.14 -9.19
N TYR A 156 6.60 -7.93 -9.72
CA TYR A 156 7.21 -8.89 -10.64
C TYR A 156 8.23 -9.79 -9.92
N ASP A 157 8.18 -11.08 -10.23
CA ASP A 157 9.05 -12.08 -9.61
C ASP A 157 10.44 -12.12 -10.26
N ASP A 158 11.36 -11.32 -9.72
CA ASP A 158 12.75 -11.22 -10.14
C ASP A 158 13.68 -12.28 -9.49
N GLN A 159 13.12 -13.28 -8.79
CA GLN A 159 13.86 -14.36 -8.13
C GLN A 159 13.50 -15.77 -8.65
N MET A 160 12.45 -15.90 -9.47
CA MET A 160 11.91 -17.19 -9.92
C MET A 160 12.95 -18.12 -10.58
N GLY A 161 13.89 -17.59 -11.36
CA GLY A 161 14.97 -18.38 -11.97
C GLY A 161 15.91 -18.97 -10.91
N SER A 162 16.43 -18.10 -10.03
CA SER A 162 17.41 -18.47 -9.01
C SER A 162 16.86 -19.43 -7.94
N GLU A 163 15.57 -19.38 -7.60
CA GLU A 163 14.95 -20.39 -6.72
C GLU A 163 14.81 -21.77 -7.40
N ARG A 164 14.67 -21.84 -8.73
CA ARG A 164 14.59 -23.11 -9.47
C ARG A 164 15.96 -23.75 -9.59
N ASP A 165 16.97 -22.96 -9.96
CA ASP A 165 18.36 -23.43 -10.07
C ASP A 165 18.86 -23.96 -8.72
N GLY A 166 18.63 -23.23 -7.62
CA GLY A 166 18.98 -23.68 -6.27
C GLY A 166 18.21 -24.92 -5.76
N ARG A 167 17.07 -25.29 -6.36
CA ARG A 167 16.41 -26.58 -6.11
C ARG A 167 17.01 -27.70 -6.94
N HIS A 168 17.40 -27.43 -8.19
CA HIS A 168 18.12 -28.38 -9.03
C HIS A 168 19.49 -28.72 -8.45
N GLU A 169 20.31 -27.73 -8.09
CA GLU A 169 21.62 -27.97 -7.43
C GLU A 169 21.49 -28.78 -6.12
N ARG A 170 20.41 -28.58 -5.36
CA ARG A 170 20.11 -29.37 -4.16
C ARG A 170 19.67 -30.80 -4.48
N ARG A 171 18.90 -31.03 -5.55
CA ARG A 171 18.58 -32.39 -6.04
C ARG A 171 19.83 -33.09 -6.56
N ASP A 172 20.58 -32.45 -7.45
CA ASP A 172 21.81 -33.00 -8.03
C ASP A 172 22.85 -33.35 -6.95
N SER A 173 23.03 -32.49 -5.94
CA SER A 173 23.93 -32.79 -4.81
C SER A 173 23.40 -33.89 -3.88
N HIS A 174 22.08 -34.03 -3.70
CA HIS A 174 21.49 -35.15 -2.96
C HIS A 174 21.66 -36.47 -3.72
N GLU A 175 21.38 -36.49 -5.03
CA GLU A 175 21.55 -37.64 -5.92
C GLU A 175 23.02 -38.06 -6.02
N GLN A 176 23.96 -37.12 -6.14
CA GLN A 176 25.40 -37.41 -6.10
C GLN A 176 25.83 -38.01 -4.75
N ARG A 177 25.28 -37.53 -3.64
CA ARG A 177 25.58 -38.02 -2.29
C ARG A 177 25.01 -39.43 -2.06
N GLU A 178 23.80 -39.71 -2.56
CA GLU A 178 23.26 -41.07 -2.61
C GLU A 178 24.06 -42.01 -3.50
N GLN A 179 24.51 -41.56 -4.67
CA GLN A 179 25.33 -42.37 -5.57
C GLN A 179 26.71 -42.68 -4.96
N GLN A 180 27.30 -41.74 -4.19
CA GLN A 180 28.50 -42.01 -3.40
C GLN A 180 28.24 -43.03 -2.28
N LEU A 181 27.14 -42.90 -1.52
CA LEU A 181 26.76 -43.85 -0.48
C LEU A 181 26.52 -45.27 -1.05
N LYS A 182 25.88 -45.37 -2.23
CA LYS A 182 25.66 -46.64 -2.95
C LYS A 182 26.96 -47.24 -3.49
N ARG A 183 27.97 -46.43 -3.81
CA ARG A 183 29.32 -46.89 -4.25
C ARG A 183 30.27 -47.23 -3.10
N GLY A 184 30.04 -46.70 -1.89
CA GLY A 184 30.89 -46.93 -0.71
C GLY A 184 30.72 -48.31 -0.05
N ASN A 185 29.63 -49.04 -0.36
CA ASN A 185 29.25 -50.28 0.34
C ASN A 185 29.73 -51.58 -0.36
N SER A 186 30.74 -51.53 -1.24
CA SER A 186 31.21 -52.71 -1.98
C SER A 186 32.73 -52.95 -1.91
N SER A 187 33.31 -53.00 -0.70
CA SER A 187 34.56 -53.76 -0.46
C SER A 187 34.90 -53.97 1.02
N HIS A 188 35.20 -55.23 1.38
CA HIS A 188 35.92 -55.72 2.57
C HIS A 188 35.36 -55.52 3.99
N SER A 189 34.70 -56.58 4.44
CA SER A 189 34.86 -57.10 5.81
C SER A 189 36.29 -57.60 6.05
N THR A 190 36.88 -57.29 7.21
CA THR A 190 37.59 -58.27 8.08
C THR A 190 37.97 -57.69 9.47
N ALA A 191 37.75 -58.50 10.51
CA ALA A 191 38.45 -58.57 11.81
C ALA A 191 38.37 -57.42 12.86
N LEU A 192 37.91 -57.82 14.08
CA LEU A 192 38.13 -57.18 15.38
C LEU A 192 39.59 -57.40 15.88
N PRO A 193 40.15 -56.57 16.80
CA PRO A 193 40.09 -56.91 18.24
C PRO A 193 40.13 -55.76 19.29
N GLN A 194 39.29 -55.92 20.33
CA GLN A 194 39.52 -55.77 21.80
C GLN A 194 40.40 -54.66 22.48
N LYS A 195 39.92 -54.26 23.69
CA LYS A 195 40.58 -53.60 24.87
C LYS A 195 40.89 -52.08 24.73
N THR A 196 40.87 -51.23 25.78
CA THR A 196 40.56 -51.35 27.24
C THR A 196 40.12 -50.01 27.86
N HIS A 197 39.61 -50.04 29.11
CA HIS A 197 39.41 -48.98 30.14
C HIS A 197 40.11 -47.61 29.94
N GLU A 198 39.49 -46.48 30.36
CA GLU A 198 39.49 -46.01 31.76
C GLU A 198 38.15 -45.45 32.32
N ARG A 199 38.11 -45.16 33.63
CA ARG A 199 36.89 -45.04 34.45
C ARG A 199 37.06 -44.16 35.71
N GLU A 200 36.34 -43.05 35.82
CA GLU A 200 36.02 -42.34 37.08
C GLU A 200 34.52 -41.96 37.03
N LYS A 201 33.60 -42.59 37.78
CA LYS A 201 33.29 -42.49 39.23
C LYS A 201 32.53 -41.21 39.67
N THR A 202 31.21 -41.24 39.43
CA THR A 202 30.07 -41.02 40.38
C THR A 202 30.42 -40.74 41.86
N PRO A 203 29.59 -39.99 42.65
CA PRO A 203 28.14 -40.21 42.87
C PRO A 203 27.30 -38.90 43.07
N HIS A 204 25.99 -38.83 43.41
CA HIS A 204 25.04 -39.71 44.12
C HIS A 204 23.55 -39.53 43.68
N SER A 205 22.71 -40.49 44.04
CA SER A 205 21.22 -40.46 44.12
C SER A 205 20.74 -39.70 45.40
N ASP A 206 19.46 -39.42 45.71
CA ASP A 206 18.22 -40.21 45.62
C ASP A 206 16.96 -39.34 45.87
N ARG A 207 15.80 -39.75 45.32
CA ARG A 207 14.39 -39.48 45.78
C ARG A 207 13.89 -38.01 45.77
N ASP A 208 12.59 -37.73 45.74
CA ASP A 208 11.42 -38.57 46.01
C ASP A 208 10.22 -38.25 45.07
N GLY A 209 9.21 -39.13 45.03
CA GLY A 209 8.06 -39.00 44.14
C GLY A 209 6.78 -38.48 44.82
N SER A 210 5.95 -37.74 44.09
CA SER A 210 4.49 -37.71 44.36
C SER A 210 3.70 -37.42 43.08
N ASN A 211 2.50 -38.01 43.03
CA ASN A 211 1.66 -38.17 41.83
C ASN A 211 0.35 -37.42 42.04
N HIS A 212 -0.08 -36.55 41.11
CA HIS A 212 -1.48 -36.11 41.04
C HIS A 212 -1.96 -35.92 39.59
N GLN A 213 -2.93 -36.75 39.21
CA GLN A 213 -3.58 -36.73 37.90
C GLN A 213 -4.66 -35.65 37.83
N ARG A 214 -4.78 -34.95 36.70
CA ARG A 214 -6.10 -34.59 36.15
C ARG A 214 -6.16 -34.86 34.66
N LYS A 215 -7.12 -35.72 34.29
CA LYS A 215 -7.34 -36.23 32.93
C LYS A 215 -7.98 -35.18 32.02
N ARG A 216 -7.54 -35.13 30.76
CA ARG A 216 -8.41 -34.80 29.61
C ARG A 216 -8.25 -35.92 28.57
N PRO A 217 -9.34 -36.39 27.93
CA PRO A 217 -9.31 -37.58 27.08
C PRO A 217 -8.73 -37.32 25.69
N ILE A 218 -8.17 -38.37 25.10
CA ILE A 218 -7.66 -38.46 23.72
C ILE A 218 -8.68 -39.22 22.87
N SER A 219 -8.92 -38.77 21.63
CA SER A 219 -9.23 -39.54 20.39
C SER A 219 -10.06 -38.68 19.42
N GLN A 220 -9.90 -38.75 18.08
CA GLN A 220 -8.93 -39.49 17.28
C GLN A 220 -8.73 -38.86 15.88
N SER A 221 -7.47 -38.88 15.43
CA SER A 221 -6.97 -39.19 14.08
C SER A 221 -7.48 -38.45 12.83
N SER A 222 -6.58 -37.69 12.20
CA SER A 222 -6.42 -37.72 10.74
C SER A 222 -5.27 -38.67 10.40
N SER A 223 -5.56 -39.68 9.59
CA SER A 223 -4.59 -40.69 9.13
C SER A 223 -3.52 -40.07 8.23
N HIS A 224 -2.25 -40.38 8.49
CA HIS A 224 -1.26 -40.44 7.42
C HIS A 224 -1.50 -41.73 6.64
N GLU A 225 -1.95 -41.60 5.40
CA GLU A 225 -1.68 -42.61 4.36
C GLU A 225 -0.78 -41.99 3.31
N GLY A 226 0.21 -42.77 2.87
CA GLY A 226 1.28 -42.29 2.02
C GLY A 226 0.82 -42.05 0.58
N GLY A 227 1.08 -40.85 0.08
CA GLY A 227 1.05 -40.54 -1.34
C GLY A 227 2.06 -39.44 -1.62
N GLU A 228 3.12 -39.76 -2.37
CA GLU A 228 4.06 -38.77 -2.91
C GLU A 228 3.39 -37.97 -4.04
N GLY A 229 2.36 -37.21 -3.69
CA GLY A 229 1.88 -36.13 -4.53
C GLY A 229 2.89 -34.99 -4.47
N GLU A 230 3.78 -34.91 -5.47
CA GLU A 230 4.55 -33.69 -5.71
C GLU A 230 3.56 -32.54 -5.93
N ASN A 231 3.28 -31.76 -4.89
CA ASN A 231 2.54 -30.51 -5.01
C ASN A 231 3.24 -29.67 -6.09
N PRO A 232 2.49 -29.17 -7.11
CA PRO A 232 3.11 -28.47 -8.22
C PRO A 232 3.94 -27.29 -7.67
N PRO A 233 5.16 -27.06 -8.21
CA PRO A 233 6.04 -26.04 -7.67
C PRO A 233 5.33 -24.69 -7.67
N PRO A 234 5.47 -23.89 -6.59
CA PRO A 234 4.71 -22.66 -6.42
C PRO A 234 4.90 -21.73 -7.62
N LYS A 235 3.79 -21.16 -8.11
CA LYS A 235 3.74 -20.33 -9.32
C LYS A 235 4.66 -19.09 -9.25
N TYR A 236 4.96 -18.62 -8.04
CA TYR A 236 5.80 -17.45 -7.73
C TYR A 236 6.72 -17.75 -6.53
N SER A 237 7.84 -17.04 -6.42
CA SER A 237 8.82 -17.12 -5.34
C SER A 237 8.26 -16.77 -3.96
N TYR A 238 8.97 -17.14 -2.89
CA TYR A 238 8.54 -16.84 -1.51
C TYR A 238 8.37 -15.33 -1.27
N LEU A 239 9.33 -14.51 -1.72
CA LEU A 239 9.29 -13.06 -1.51
C LEU A 239 8.13 -12.41 -2.26
N CYS A 240 7.83 -12.90 -3.47
CA CYS A 240 6.71 -12.43 -4.29
C CYS A 240 5.36 -12.67 -3.58
N GLN A 241 5.13 -13.90 -3.09
CA GLN A 241 3.93 -14.24 -2.33
C GLN A 241 3.83 -13.47 -1.00
N TYR A 242 4.94 -13.37 -0.26
CA TYR A 242 5.00 -12.66 1.01
C TYR A 242 4.65 -11.18 0.85
N LEU A 243 5.27 -10.49 -0.13
CA LEU A 243 5.04 -9.07 -0.38
C LEU A 243 3.58 -8.81 -0.76
N HIS A 244 3.04 -9.60 -1.70
CA HIS A 244 1.65 -9.52 -2.13
C HIS A 244 0.66 -9.66 -0.97
N TYR A 245 0.78 -10.72 -0.19
CA TYR A 245 -0.14 -11.03 0.90
C TYR A 245 -0.09 -9.96 2.01
N ASN A 246 1.10 -9.43 2.31
CA ASN A 246 1.27 -8.37 3.30
C ASN A 246 0.76 -7.01 2.81
N LEU A 247 0.96 -6.65 1.53
CA LEU A 247 0.40 -5.42 0.96
C LEU A 247 -1.14 -5.45 0.93
N GLN A 248 -1.76 -6.59 0.62
CA GLN A 248 -3.21 -6.79 0.68
C GLN A 248 -3.75 -6.70 2.12
N TYR A 249 -3.05 -7.31 3.09
CA TYR A 249 -3.40 -7.22 4.51
C TYR A 249 -3.38 -5.77 5.02
N LEU A 250 -2.37 -4.99 4.58
CA LEU A 250 -2.23 -3.60 4.98
C LEU A 250 -3.25 -2.69 4.34
N GLU A 251 -3.56 -2.88 3.05
CA GLU A 251 -4.63 -2.15 2.36
C GLU A 251 -6.01 -2.47 2.93
N THR A 252 -6.25 -3.69 3.42
CA THR A 252 -7.55 -4.07 3.98
C THR A 252 -7.84 -3.30 5.29
N PRO A 253 -9.02 -2.65 5.45
CA PRO A 253 -9.43 -1.98 6.69
C PRO A 253 -9.39 -2.90 7.92
N GLN A 254 -9.00 -2.37 9.09
CA GLN A 254 -8.62 -3.23 10.22
C GLN A 254 -9.75 -4.14 10.72
N TYR A 255 -11.01 -3.68 10.64
CA TYR A 255 -12.20 -4.43 11.06
C TYR A 255 -12.49 -5.67 10.17
N LEU A 256 -12.05 -5.69 8.91
CA LEU A 256 -12.27 -6.82 7.99
C LEU A 256 -11.16 -7.88 8.04
N ARG A 257 -9.99 -7.55 8.59
CA ARG A 257 -8.80 -8.42 8.54
C ARG A 257 -9.04 -9.80 9.16
N LYS A 258 -9.83 -9.88 10.24
CA LYS A 258 -10.16 -11.15 10.91
C LYS A 258 -11.06 -12.07 10.08
N HIS A 259 -11.89 -11.52 9.19
CA HIS A 259 -12.75 -12.29 8.29
C HIS A 259 -11.99 -12.77 7.05
N LEU A 260 -11.07 -11.96 6.53
CA LEU A 260 -10.42 -12.17 5.23
C LEU A 260 -9.07 -12.87 5.29
N PHE A 261 -8.31 -12.75 6.40
CA PHE A 261 -6.95 -13.26 6.49
C PHE A 261 -6.83 -14.36 7.54
N PRO A 262 -6.67 -15.64 7.15
CA PRO A 262 -6.34 -16.71 8.10
C PRO A 262 -4.97 -16.48 8.75
N ILE A 263 -4.77 -17.10 9.92
CA ILE A 263 -3.50 -17.09 10.64
C ILE A 263 -2.43 -17.76 9.77
N THR A 264 -1.37 -17.03 9.42
CA THR A 264 -0.27 -17.50 8.56
C THR A 264 1.07 -16.91 9.00
N HIS A 265 2.16 -17.62 8.75
CA HIS A 265 3.51 -17.15 9.04
C HIS A 265 3.88 -15.87 8.26
N PHE A 266 3.23 -15.60 7.12
CA PHE A 266 3.43 -14.33 6.38
C PHE A 266 3.06 -13.09 7.21
N LEU A 267 2.09 -13.21 8.13
CA LEU A 267 1.58 -12.13 8.97
C LEU A 267 2.10 -12.20 10.42
N LYS A 268 3.10 -13.05 10.71
CA LYS A 268 3.66 -13.26 12.06
C LYS A 268 4.11 -11.97 12.76
N HIS A 269 4.55 -10.98 11.99
CA HIS A 269 5.03 -9.69 12.47
C HIS A 269 4.11 -8.53 12.03
N SER A 270 2.81 -8.79 11.81
CA SER A 270 1.82 -7.75 11.46
C SER A 270 1.69 -6.66 12.53
N GLY A 271 1.88 -7.00 13.82
CA GLY A 271 1.79 -6.07 14.94
C GLY A 271 2.87 -4.98 15.01
N ILE A 272 3.93 -5.06 14.19
CA ILE A 272 4.96 -4.01 14.06
C ILE A 272 4.88 -3.26 12.72
N MET A 273 3.89 -3.56 11.89
CA MET A 273 3.71 -2.88 10.61
C MET A 273 3.09 -1.51 10.84
N ASN A 274 3.60 -0.51 10.13
CA ASN A 274 3.01 0.83 10.15
C ASN A 274 1.58 0.77 9.55
N PRO A 275 0.57 1.39 10.18
CA PRO A 275 -0.77 1.49 9.60
C PRO A 275 -0.74 2.35 8.33
N VAL A 276 -1.69 2.15 7.41
CA VAL A 276 -1.80 2.97 6.19
C VAL A 276 -2.74 4.16 6.35
N ASP A 277 -3.76 4.04 7.21
CA ASP A 277 -4.76 5.09 7.53
C ASP A 277 -5.36 5.77 6.29
N ALA A 278 -5.68 4.97 5.28
CA ALA A 278 -6.35 5.39 4.06
C ALA A 278 -7.83 5.77 4.32
N PRO A 279 -8.52 6.49 3.41
CA PRO A 279 -9.87 6.99 3.67
C PRO A 279 -10.94 5.90 3.90
N HIS A 280 -10.71 4.67 3.44
CA HIS A 280 -11.56 3.50 3.71
C HIS A 280 -11.25 2.79 5.04
N HIS A 281 -10.19 3.19 5.76
CA HIS A 281 -9.81 2.70 7.11
C HIS A 281 -10.55 3.45 8.21
N LEU A 282 -11.84 3.69 7.99
CA LEU A 282 -12.73 4.38 8.92
C LEU A 282 -12.78 3.67 10.28
N ARG A 283 -12.78 4.44 11.36
CA ARG A 283 -13.09 3.99 12.72
C ARG A 283 -14.60 3.76 12.87
N SER A 284 -15.04 3.12 13.95
CA SER A 284 -16.46 2.82 14.20
C SER A 284 -17.32 4.06 14.51
N ASP A 285 -16.68 5.19 14.79
CA ASP A 285 -17.26 6.50 15.06
C ASP A 285 -17.07 7.52 13.93
N GLU A 286 -16.50 7.11 12.78
CA GLU A 286 -16.31 7.94 11.58
C GLU A 286 -17.34 7.57 10.49
N TRP A 287 -17.94 8.57 9.86
CA TRP A 287 -18.95 8.35 8.81
C TRP A 287 -18.44 8.67 7.40
N LEU A 288 -18.77 7.78 6.45
CA LEU A 288 -18.83 8.09 5.03
C LEU A 288 -20.06 7.41 4.39
N PRO A 289 -20.59 7.95 3.26
CA PRO A 289 -21.61 7.28 2.46
C PRO A 289 -21.17 5.93 1.90
N PHE A 290 -19.86 5.71 1.75
CA PHE A 290 -19.24 4.47 1.30
C PHE A 290 -18.54 3.77 2.46
N ARG A 291 -18.64 2.44 2.53
CA ARG A 291 -17.81 1.64 3.45
C ARG A 291 -17.50 0.27 2.87
N GLU A 292 -16.31 -0.22 3.17
CA GLU A 292 -15.94 -1.61 2.90
C GLU A 292 -16.67 -2.54 3.88
N GLY A 293 -16.96 -3.76 3.44
CA GLY A 293 -17.59 -4.76 4.28
C GLY A 293 -17.32 -6.19 3.81
N VAL A 294 -17.71 -7.16 4.63
CA VAL A 294 -17.69 -8.59 4.27
C VAL A 294 -19.07 -9.20 4.45
N VAL A 295 -19.52 -9.96 3.46
CA VAL A 295 -20.79 -10.70 3.56
C VAL A 295 -20.69 -11.77 4.65
N ILE A 296 -21.46 -11.63 5.72
CA ILE A 296 -21.46 -12.58 6.86
C ILE A 296 -22.63 -13.58 6.81
N LYS A 297 -23.73 -13.24 6.12
CA LYS A 297 -24.94 -14.09 6.08
C LYS A 297 -25.77 -13.83 4.82
N LYS A 298 -26.24 -14.90 4.17
CA LYS A 298 -27.30 -14.83 3.15
C LYS A 298 -28.69 -14.85 3.81
N LYS A 299 -29.62 -14.07 3.28
CA LYS A 299 -31.06 -14.04 3.60
C LYS A 299 -31.87 -14.42 2.35
N SER A 300 -33.16 -14.68 2.52
CA SER A 300 -34.08 -14.94 1.39
C SER A 300 -34.17 -13.76 0.43
N ASN A 301 -34.18 -12.52 0.95
CA ASN A 301 -34.22 -11.28 0.16
C ASN A 301 -32.95 -10.42 0.35
N GLY A 302 -31.75 -11.00 0.19
CA GLY A 302 -30.51 -10.24 0.19
C GLY A 302 -29.37 -10.83 1.02
N VAL A 303 -28.42 -9.98 1.39
CA VAL A 303 -27.26 -10.31 2.23
C VAL A 303 -27.13 -9.39 3.44
N ILE A 304 -26.54 -9.90 4.51
CA ILE A 304 -26.04 -9.10 5.63
C ILE A 304 -24.53 -8.94 5.48
N VAL A 305 -24.06 -7.70 5.56
CA VAL A 305 -22.67 -7.30 5.42
C VAL A 305 -22.18 -6.72 6.74
N ASP A 306 -21.11 -7.29 7.28
CA ASP A 306 -20.35 -6.63 8.35
C ASP A 306 -19.56 -5.48 7.74
N VAL A 307 -20.00 -4.26 8.02
CA VAL A 307 -19.39 -3.00 7.59
C VAL A 307 -18.51 -2.38 8.68
N GLY A 308 -18.25 -3.07 9.80
CA GLY A 308 -17.42 -2.58 10.91
C GLY A 308 -18.03 -1.45 11.75
N LEU A 309 -19.35 -1.27 11.69
CA LEU A 309 -20.10 -0.34 12.55
C LEU A 309 -20.72 -1.09 13.73
N PHE A 310 -21.35 -0.37 14.66
CA PHE A 310 -22.12 -0.95 15.76
C PHE A 310 -23.32 -1.81 15.29
N ALA A 311 -23.76 -1.63 14.04
CA ALA A 311 -24.77 -2.45 13.37
C ALA A 311 -24.31 -2.85 11.96
N HIS A 312 -24.80 -3.97 11.48
CA HIS A 312 -24.49 -4.48 10.13
C HIS A 312 -25.38 -3.83 9.05
N ALA A 313 -24.98 -3.94 7.79
CA ALA A 313 -25.80 -3.50 6.67
C ALA A 313 -26.65 -4.66 6.09
N HIS A 314 -27.90 -4.38 5.75
CA HIS A 314 -28.76 -5.26 4.97
C HIS A 314 -28.85 -4.75 3.53
N ILE A 315 -28.46 -5.59 2.57
CA ILE A 315 -28.47 -5.26 1.15
C ILE A 315 -29.46 -6.17 0.43
N GLU A 316 -30.59 -5.60 0.04
CA GLU A 316 -31.72 -6.31 -0.57
C GLU A 316 -31.46 -6.66 -2.05
N ASN A 317 -32.19 -7.64 -2.58
CA ASN A 317 -32.13 -8.08 -3.98
C ASN A 317 -30.74 -8.59 -4.46
N VAL A 318 -29.85 -8.96 -3.54
CA VAL A 318 -28.54 -9.54 -3.83
C VAL A 318 -28.50 -11.02 -3.42
N HIS A 319 -28.31 -11.91 -4.41
CA HIS A 319 -28.32 -13.36 -4.19
C HIS A 319 -27.04 -14.07 -4.68
N HIS A 320 -26.26 -13.44 -5.55
CA HIS A 320 -25.11 -14.02 -6.26
C HIS A 320 -23.75 -13.73 -5.60
N VAL A 321 -23.74 -13.28 -4.34
CA VAL A 321 -22.51 -12.93 -3.60
C VAL A 321 -22.36 -13.86 -2.41
N ASP A 322 -21.20 -14.51 -2.29
CA ASP A 322 -20.96 -15.54 -1.27
C ASP A 322 -20.51 -14.98 0.08
N ILE A 323 -20.71 -15.79 1.13
CA ILE A 323 -20.24 -15.46 2.48
C ILE A 323 -18.71 -15.43 2.48
N GLY A 324 -18.12 -14.43 3.12
CA GLY A 324 -16.68 -14.14 3.08
C GLY A 324 -16.24 -13.23 1.93
N THR A 325 -17.12 -12.88 0.98
CA THR A 325 -16.77 -11.91 -0.07
C THR A 325 -16.65 -10.49 0.50
N ARG A 326 -15.52 -9.82 0.24
CA ARG A 326 -15.32 -8.38 0.48
C ARG A 326 -16.11 -7.57 -0.55
N VAL A 327 -16.84 -6.56 -0.10
CA VAL A 327 -17.73 -5.73 -0.92
C VAL A 327 -17.66 -4.26 -0.50
N THR A 328 -17.92 -3.34 -1.42
CA THR A 328 -18.11 -1.92 -1.12
C THR A 328 -19.61 -1.61 -1.05
N VAL A 329 -20.04 -1.01 0.06
CA VAL A 329 -21.44 -0.63 0.32
C VAL A 329 -21.60 0.88 0.17
N LEU A 330 -22.60 1.30 -0.61
CA LEU A 330 -23.17 2.64 -0.56
C LEU A 330 -24.39 2.62 0.37
N PHE A 331 -24.32 3.36 1.47
CA PHE A 331 -25.45 3.50 2.39
C PHE A 331 -26.60 4.32 1.79
N HIS A 332 -27.83 4.00 2.18
CA HIS A 332 -28.98 4.85 1.96
C HIS A 332 -28.85 6.18 2.73
N PRO A 333 -29.30 7.34 2.21
CA PRO A 333 -29.13 8.63 2.89
C PRO A 333 -29.60 8.66 4.36
N ASN A 334 -30.73 8.02 4.67
CA ASN A 334 -31.27 7.93 6.04
C ASN A 334 -30.34 7.20 7.03
N SER A 335 -29.37 6.40 6.55
CA SER A 335 -28.43 5.66 7.40
C SER A 335 -27.52 6.58 8.22
N PHE A 336 -27.27 7.82 7.78
CA PHE A 336 -26.51 8.80 8.57
C PHE A 336 -27.25 9.17 9.88
N LEU A 337 -28.57 9.33 9.83
CA LEU A 337 -29.40 9.61 11.01
C LEU A 337 -29.42 8.41 11.98
N LEU A 338 -29.41 7.18 11.45
CA LEU A 338 -29.29 5.96 12.26
C LEU A 338 -27.92 5.86 12.94
N PHE A 339 -26.85 6.22 12.21
CA PHE A 339 -25.49 6.27 12.71
C PHE A 339 -25.33 7.29 13.85
N GLN A 340 -25.81 8.52 13.67
CA GLN A 340 -25.79 9.56 14.71
C GLN A 340 -26.53 9.13 15.99
N ARG A 341 -27.64 8.40 15.86
CA ARG A 341 -28.42 7.87 16.99
C ARG A 341 -27.83 6.62 17.65
N ARG A 342 -26.79 6.02 17.06
CA ARG A 342 -26.13 4.77 17.53
C ARG A 342 -27.10 3.61 17.85
N ASN A 343 -28.18 3.47 17.08
CA ASN A 343 -29.20 2.45 17.31
C ASN A 343 -28.77 1.07 16.77
N ALA A 344 -28.22 0.23 17.64
CA ALA A 344 -27.69 -1.09 17.27
C ALA A 344 -28.74 -2.14 16.85
N ASP A 345 -30.03 -1.92 17.18
CA ASP A 345 -31.11 -2.86 16.86
C ASP A 345 -31.56 -2.77 15.38
N VAL A 346 -31.09 -1.76 14.65
CA VAL A 346 -31.48 -1.49 13.26
C VAL A 346 -30.33 -1.76 12.30
N LEU A 347 -30.58 -2.55 11.26
CA LEU A 347 -29.63 -2.77 10.16
C LEU A 347 -29.60 -1.56 9.22
N PHE A 348 -28.42 -1.10 8.83
CA PHE A 348 -28.28 -0.06 7.81
C PHE A 348 -28.75 -0.56 6.45
N SER A 349 -29.52 0.24 5.71
CA SER A 349 -29.86 -0.07 4.33
C SER A 349 -28.83 0.53 3.36
N GLY A 350 -28.65 -0.10 2.20
CA GLY A 350 -27.69 0.32 1.19
C GLY A 350 -27.74 -0.53 -0.08
N LYS A 351 -26.75 -0.33 -0.95
CA LYS A 351 -26.52 -1.08 -2.19
C LYS A 351 -25.06 -1.51 -2.29
N LEU A 352 -24.78 -2.63 -2.93
CA LEU A 352 -23.41 -2.95 -3.36
C LEU A 352 -23.04 -2.07 -4.56
N ILE A 353 -21.82 -1.55 -4.58
CA ILE A 353 -21.27 -0.72 -5.65
C ILE A 353 -19.93 -1.29 -6.13
N ASN A 354 -19.44 -0.81 -7.27
CA ASN A 354 -18.09 -1.12 -7.73
C ASN A 354 -17.07 -0.44 -6.78
N PRO A 355 -15.97 -1.11 -6.38
CA PRO A 355 -14.96 -0.51 -5.49
C PRO A 355 -14.25 0.72 -6.08
N GLY A 356 -14.31 0.92 -7.41
CA GLY A 356 -13.85 2.14 -8.09
C GLY A 356 -14.85 3.30 -8.05
N THR A 357 -16.07 3.13 -7.54
CA THR A 357 -17.08 4.20 -7.48
C THR A 357 -16.69 5.37 -6.55
N PRO A 358 -16.09 5.18 -5.35
CA PRO A 358 -15.64 6.29 -4.50
C PRO A 358 -14.63 7.22 -5.19
N LYS A 359 -13.80 6.68 -6.09
CA LYS A 359 -12.84 7.43 -6.93
C LYS A 359 -13.51 8.54 -7.75
N LEU A 360 -14.76 8.33 -8.20
CA LEU A 360 -15.54 9.33 -8.96
C LEU A 360 -15.87 10.59 -8.12
N TYR A 361 -15.81 10.47 -6.80
CA TYR A 361 -16.00 11.56 -5.84
C TYR A 361 -14.66 12.14 -5.37
N ASN A 362 -13.57 11.87 -6.11
CA ASN A 362 -12.17 12.16 -5.77
C ASN A 362 -11.71 11.58 -4.42
N LEU A 363 -12.33 10.50 -3.96
CA LEU A 363 -11.96 9.82 -2.73
C LEU A 363 -11.04 8.62 -3.02
N TYR A 364 -9.85 8.61 -2.41
CA TYR A 364 -8.94 7.49 -2.52
C TYR A 364 -9.45 6.28 -1.73
N TRP A 365 -9.44 5.10 -2.35
CA TRP A 365 -10.10 3.89 -1.81
C TRP A 365 -9.16 2.67 -1.78
N GLY A 366 -7.87 2.92 -1.56
CA GLY A 366 -6.83 1.88 -1.54
C GLY A 366 -6.23 1.57 -2.91
N TYR A 367 -5.39 0.53 -2.95
CA TYR A 367 -4.70 0.05 -4.15
C TYR A 367 -5.02 -1.44 -4.40
N SER A 368 -5.08 -1.86 -5.66
CA SER A 368 -5.00 -3.29 -5.99
C SER A 368 -3.55 -3.80 -5.92
N VAL A 369 -3.36 -5.10 -5.77
CA VAL A 369 -2.04 -5.75 -5.82
C VAL A 369 -2.11 -6.94 -6.79
N GLU A 370 -1.21 -6.99 -7.76
CA GLU A 370 -1.20 -8.01 -8.82
C GLU A 370 0.20 -8.62 -9.02
N LEU A 371 0.26 -9.91 -9.41
CA LEU A 371 1.50 -10.66 -9.55
C LEU A 371 1.89 -10.95 -11.01
N LEU A 372 2.98 -10.34 -11.46
CA LEU A 372 3.62 -10.60 -12.73
C LEU A 372 4.68 -11.71 -12.57
N LYS A 373 4.82 -12.59 -13.57
CA LYS A 373 5.78 -13.71 -13.47
C LYS A 373 7.21 -13.21 -13.69
N ARG A 374 7.39 -12.11 -14.43
CA ARG A 374 8.68 -11.54 -14.83
C ARG A 374 8.56 -10.02 -15.04
N LEU A 375 9.69 -9.33 -15.15
CA LEU A 375 9.73 -7.91 -15.45
C LEU A 375 9.18 -7.60 -16.86
N SER A 376 9.48 -8.42 -17.87
CA SER A 376 8.98 -8.12 -19.24
C SER A 376 7.46 -8.25 -19.41
N ASP A 377 6.75 -8.84 -18.44
CA ASP A 377 5.28 -8.93 -18.47
C ASP A 377 4.62 -7.54 -18.25
N VAL A 378 5.36 -6.51 -17.76
CA VAL A 378 4.81 -5.14 -17.60
C VAL A 378 4.39 -4.50 -18.92
N PHE A 379 4.92 -4.96 -20.05
CA PHE A 379 4.61 -4.41 -21.38
C PHE A 379 3.33 -4.99 -21.99
N ASP A 380 2.73 -5.99 -21.34
CA ASP A 380 1.48 -6.63 -21.75
C ASP A 380 0.30 -6.12 -20.89
N LEU A 381 0.52 -5.09 -20.06
CA LEU A 381 -0.48 -4.43 -19.24
C LEU A 381 -1.23 -3.34 -20.02
N ASP A 382 -2.52 -3.20 -19.72
CA ASP A 382 -3.39 -2.16 -20.26
C ASP A 382 -3.17 -0.83 -19.51
N VAL A 383 -2.18 -0.06 -19.98
CA VAL A 383 -1.79 1.26 -19.47
C VAL A 383 -1.32 2.18 -20.61
N ASP A 384 -1.67 3.46 -20.56
CA ASP A 384 -1.38 4.43 -21.63
C ASP A 384 0.11 4.81 -21.69
N TYR A 385 0.76 4.90 -20.52
CA TYR A 385 2.12 5.40 -20.41
C TYR A 385 2.97 4.53 -19.49
N ILE A 386 4.20 4.22 -19.89
CA ILE A 386 5.12 3.33 -19.16
C ILE A 386 6.46 4.05 -18.97
N VAL A 387 6.79 4.33 -17.72
CA VAL A 387 7.98 5.06 -17.29
C VAL A 387 8.93 4.11 -16.56
N GLY A 388 10.18 4.01 -17.00
CA GLY A 388 11.23 3.31 -16.25
C GLY A 388 12.05 4.28 -15.41
N THR A 389 12.37 3.94 -14.16
CA THR A 389 13.30 4.73 -13.34
C THR A 389 14.74 4.27 -13.53
N SER A 390 15.67 5.18 -13.86
CA SER A 390 17.10 4.90 -13.96
C SER A 390 17.93 6.16 -13.69
N GLU A 391 19.09 6.03 -13.06
CA GLU A 391 20.07 7.12 -12.89
C GLU A 391 20.52 7.72 -14.24
N ARG A 392 20.38 6.96 -15.34
CA ARG A 392 20.67 7.35 -16.72
C ARG A 392 19.48 7.99 -17.46
N GLY A 393 18.34 8.16 -16.81
CA GLY A 393 17.12 8.73 -17.40
C GLY A 393 17.16 10.26 -17.58
N ARG A 394 16.13 10.79 -18.24
CA ARG A 394 15.91 12.25 -18.42
C ARG A 394 15.45 12.89 -17.10
N PHE A 395 15.62 14.20 -16.97
CA PHE A 395 15.17 14.95 -15.79
C PHE A 395 13.65 15.13 -15.76
N MET A 396 13.07 15.20 -14.56
CA MET A 396 11.62 15.29 -14.34
C MET A 396 10.94 16.53 -14.95
N GLY A 397 11.66 17.63 -15.20
CA GLY A 397 11.08 18.85 -15.80
C GLY A 397 10.51 18.64 -17.20
N GLU A 398 11.07 17.70 -17.98
CA GLU A 398 10.62 17.38 -19.35
C GLU A 398 9.45 16.37 -19.36
N VAL A 399 9.04 15.88 -18.18
CA VAL A 399 8.07 14.78 -18.03
C VAL A 399 6.66 15.30 -17.91
N ALA A 400 6.48 16.50 -17.35
CA ALA A 400 5.17 17.12 -17.13
C ALA A 400 4.36 17.27 -18.42
N ASP A 401 4.99 17.69 -19.53
CA ASP A 401 4.33 17.78 -20.83
C ASP A 401 4.03 16.39 -21.42
N ALA A 402 4.91 15.41 -21.19
CA ALA A 402 4.81 14.07 -21.77
C ALA A 402 3.70 13.20 -21.14
N VAL A 403 3.24 13.55 -19.93
CA VAL A 403 2.14 12.85 -19.22
C VAL A 403 0.82 13.62 -19.26
N ARG A 404 0.68 14.70 -20.05
CA ARG A 404 -0.62 15.38 -20.21
C ARG A 404 -1.58 14.51 -21.03
N GLY A 405 -2.81 14.39 -20.54
CA GLY A 405 -3.91 13.71 -21.24
C GLY A 405 -3.89 12.17 -21.17
N VAL A 406 -2.96 11.56 -20.45
CA VAL A 406 -2.96 10.11 -20.20
C VAL A 406 -3.94 9.78 -19.06
N SER A 407 -4.66 8.66 -19.17
CA SER A 407 -5.57 8.19 -18.11
C SER A 407 -4.86 7.25 -17.12
N SER A 408 -3.73 6.67 -17.49
CA SER A 408 -2.97 5.71 -16.69
C SER A 408 -1.46 5.78 -16.95
N ILE A 409 -0.69 5.77 -15.85
CA ILE A 409 0.78 5.83 -15.85
C ILE A 409 1.32 4.67 -15.02
N LEU A 410 2.13 3.81 -15.63
CA LEU A 410 2.88 2.76 -14.95
C LEU A 410 4.32 3.20 -14.71
N ILE A 411 4.72 3.34 -13.45
CA ILE A 411 6.10 3.63 -13.05
C ILE A 411 6.78 2.34 -12.63
N VAL A 412 7.76 1.91 -13.42
CA VAL A 412 8.50 0.66 -13.23
C VAL A 412 9.82 0.96 -12.51
N PHE A 413 10.07 0.25 -11.42
CA PHE A 413 11.26 0.37 -10.58
C PHE A 413 12.14 -0.87 -10.68
N GLY A 414 13.46 -0.68 -10.72
CA GLY A 414 14.44 -1.77 -10.69
C GLY A 414 14.80 -2.21 -9.27
N ASN A 415 15.47 -3.36 -9.13
CA ASN A 415 16.17 -3.72 -7.90
C ASN A 415 17.56 -3.04 -7.87
N LYS A 416 18.44 -3.45 -6.95
CA LYS A 416 19.82 -2.91 -6.82
C LYS A 416 20.68 -2.98 -8.11
N GLN A 417 20.35 -3.87 -9.05
CA GLN A 417 21.05 -3.99 -10.35
C GLN A 417 20.52 -3.00 -11.40
N GLY A 418 19.38 -2.35 -11.17
CA GLY A 418 18.69 -1.51 -12.15
C GLY A 418 17.81 -2.31 -13.11
N LEU A 419 16.98 -1.59 -13.88
CA LEU A 419 16.06 -2.21 -14.84
C LEU A 419 16.78 -2.78 -16.05
N GLU A 420 17.85 -2.13 -16.50
CA GLU A 420 18.57 -2.50 -17.70
C GLU A 420 19.22 -3.89 -17.56
N ASP A 421 19.88 -4.15 -16.43
CA ASP A 421 20.50 -5.45 -16.15
C ASP A 421 19.44 -6.55 -15.91
N LEU A 422 18.32 -6.22 -15.25
CA LEU A 422 17.20 -7.16 -15.07
C LEU A 422 16.62 -7.61 -16.42
N LEU A 423 16.36 -6.67 -17.33
CA LEU A 423 15.84 -6.97 -18.67
C LEU A 423 16.82 -7.80 -19.52
N ILE A 424 18.13 -7.57 -19.38
CA ILE A 424 19.15 -8.39 -20.04
C ILE A 424 19.16 -9.80 -19.43
N LYS A 425 19.26 -9.92 -18.10
CA LYS A 425 19.36 -11.19 -17.38
C LYS A 425 18.17 -12.09 -17.71
N GLU A 426 16.95 -11.57 -17.61
CA GLU A 426 15.72 -12.28 -17.97
C GLU A 426 15.76 -12.78 -19.43
N ARG A 427 16.32 -11.98 -20.34
CA ARG A 427 16.41 -12.32 -21.77
C ARG A 427 17.55 -13.30 -22.12
N GLU A 428 18.55 -13.42 -21.25
CA GLU A 428 19.62 -14.42 -21.30
C GLU A 428 19.11 -15.76 -20.74
N GLU A 429 18.40 -15.74 -19.61
CA GLU A 429 17.72 -16.88 -18.99
C GLU A 429 16.69 -17.51 -19.95
N GLN A 430 15.78 -16.70 -20.52
CA GLN A 430 14.77 -17.13 -21.49
C GLN A 430 15.36 -17.87 -22.71
N LYS A 431 16.59 -17.52 -23.11
CA LYS A 431 17.26 -18.14 -24.28
C LYS A 431 18.39 -19.10 -23.90
N LYS A 432 18.58 -19.36 -22.61
CA LYS A 432 19.70 -20.15 -22.07
C LYS A 432 21.05 -19.78 -22.68
N LYS A 433 21.30 -18.48 -22.87
CA LYS A 433 22.49 -17.97 -23.57
C LYS A 433 22.91 -16.61 -23.05
N SER A 434 24.16 -16.51 -22.59
CA SER A 434 24.84 -15.23 -22.35
C SER A 434 25.15 -14.49 -23.67
N TYR A 435 24.99 -13.17 -23.67
CA TYR A 435 25.32 -12.32 -24.81
C TYR A 435 26.69 -11.64 -24.62
N ALA A 436 27.49 -11.59 -25.69
CA ALA A 436 28.65 -10.71 -25.74
C ALA A 436 28.24 -9.23 -25.63
N VAL A 437 29.15 -8.36 -25.14
CA VAL A 437 28.88 -6.97 -24.75
C VAL A 437 28.14 -6.16 -25.84
N GLU A 438 28.59 -6.22 -27.09
CA GLU A 438 27.95 -5.53 -28.23
C GLU A 438 26.51 -5.98 -28.46
N LYS A 439 26.24 -7.28 -28.26
CA LYS A 439 24.92 -7.88 -28.44
C LYS A 439 24.01 -7.58 -27.25
N ARG A 440 24.55 -7.46 -26.03
CA ARG A 440 23.82 -6.94 -24.86
C ARG A 440 23.29 -5.54 -25.12
N SER A 441 24.14 -4.62 -25.59
CA SER A 441 23.72 -3.25 -25.93
C SER A 441 22.58 -3.24 -26.96
N LYS A 442 22.71 -3.96 -28.08
CA LYS A 442 21.65 -4.06 -29.10
C LYS A 442 20.33 -4.65 -28.59
N VAL A 443 20.39 -5.67 -27.72
CA VAL A 443 19.20 -6.28 -27.10
C VAL A 443 18.55 -5.31 -26.12
N LEU A 444 19.35 -4.67 -25.25
CA LEU A 444 18.89 -3.68 -24.28
C LEU A 444 18.20 -2.52 -24.99
N SER A 445 18.84 -1.89 -26.00
CA SER A 445 18.23 -0.80 -26.76
C SER A 445 16.90 -1.18 -27.41
N LYS A 446 16.68 -2.46 -27.77
CA LYS A 446 15.37 -2.93 -28.26
C LYS A 446 14.32 -3.06 -27.14
N MET A 447 14.74 -3.44 -25.93
CA MET A 447 13.83 -3.54 -24.78
C MET A 447 13.49 -2.16 -24.21
N LEU A 448 14.45 -1.24 -24.10
CA LEU A 448 14.22 0.11 -23.59
C LEU A 448 13.25 0.92 -24.46
N LYS A 449 13.21 0.68 -25.77
CA LYS A 449 12.22 1.25 -26.70
C LYS A 449 10.76 0.85 -26.44
N LYS A 450 10.49 -0.11 -25.55
CA LYS A 450 9.12 -0.42 -25.09
C LYS A 450 8.64 0.50 -23.98
N PHE A 451 9.54 1.19 -23.29
CA PHE A 451 9.16 2.25 -22.36
C PHE A 451 8.91 3.52 -23.16
N HIS A 452 7.89 4.27 -22.76
CA HIS A 452 7.62 5.59 -23.31
C HIS A 452 8.67 6.60 -22.85
N LEU A 453 9.21 6.40 -21.64
CA LEU A 453 10.16 7.30 -21.01
C LEU A 453 11.07 6.57 -20.01
N PHE A 454 12.31 7.06 -19.86
CA PHE A 454 13.16 6.77 -18.71
C PHE A 454 13.49 8.05 -17.95
N VAL A 455 13.33 8.03 -16.62
CA VAL A 455 13.52 9.20 -15.74
C VAL A 455 14.60 8.98 -14.69
N ASN A 456 15.42 10.01 -14.46
CA ASN A 456 16.20 10.15 -13.24
C ASN A 456 15.46 11.11 -12.31
N THR A 457 15.02 10.58 -11.17
CA THR A 457 14.22 11.30 -10.16
C THR A 457 15.04 11.91 -9.02
N CYS A 458 16.36 11.70 -8.99
CA CYS A 458 17.26 12.32 -8.02
C CYS A 458 18.59 12.70 -8.69
N PRO A 459 18.58 13.74 -9.56
CA PRO A 459 19.80 14.25 -10.17
C PRO A 459 20.77 14.74 -9.09
N HIS A 460 22.08 14.57 -9.35
CA HIS A 460 23.15 14.92 -8.40
C HIS A 460 23.08 14.20 -7.04
N GLN A 461 22.47 13.01 -6.97
CA GLN A 461 22.51 12.15 -5.77
C GLN A 461 23.94 11.99 -5.22
N THR A 462 24.10 12.19 -3.91
CA THR A 462 25.39 12.08 -3.21
C THR A 462 25.67 10.66 -2.69
N SER A 463 24.62 9.83 -2.56
CA SER A 463 24.78 8.38 -2.39
C SER A 463 25.13 7.73 -3.73
N ARG A 464 25.97 6.68 -3.70
CA ARG A 464 26.25 5.85 -4.88
C ARG A 464 25.02 5.11 -5.39
N THR A 465 24.10 4.76 -4.49
CA THR A 465 22.88 4.01 -4.83
C THR A 465 21.72 4.53 -4.00
N ILE A 466 20.59 4.78 -4.64
CA ILE A 466 19.30 4.96 -3.97
C ILE A 466 18.63 3.59 -3.93
N ARG A 467 18.13 3.17 -2.76
CA ARG A 467 17.40 1.91 -2.61
C ARG A 467 16.02 2.03 -3.27
N THR A 468 15.46 0.93 -3.76
CA THR A 468 14.21 0.96 -4.52
C THR A 468 13.06 1.60 -3.72
N GLU A 469 12.98 1.33 -2.41
CA GLU A 469 12.01 1.92 -1.48
C GLU A 469 12.18 3.44 -1.28
N GLU A 470 13.40 3.96 -1.39
CA GLU A 470 13.69 5.41 -1.36
C GLU A 470 13.33 6.03 -2.70
N ALA A 471 13.69 5.37 -3.80
CA ALA A 471 13.40 5.80 -5.16
C ALA A 471 11.89 5.88 -5.43
N ILE A 472 11.10 4.93 -4.89
CA ILE A 472 9.63 4.95 -4.96
C ILE A 472 9.08 6.21 -4.28
N ALA A 473 9.52 6.53 -3.07
CA ALA A 473 9.05 7.72 -2.35
C ALA A 473 9.40 9.03 -3.07
N ILE A 474 10.66 9.17 -3.54
CA ILE A 474 11.12 10.35 -4.27
C ILE A 474 10.34 10.50 -5.59
N THR A 475 10.21 9.41 -6.35
CA THR A 475 9.56 9.43 -7.67
C THR A 475 8.08 9.74 -7.55
N LEU A 476 7.36 9.08 -6.64
CA LEU A 476 5.93 9.33 -6.46
C LEU A 476 5.64 10.75 -5.95
N SER A 477 6.53 11.35 -5.15
CA SER A 477 6.43 12.76 -4.76
C SER A 477 6.51 13.70 -5.97
N LEU A 478 7.47 13.47 -6.88
CA LEU A 478 7.64 14.29 -8.08
C LEU A 478 6.51 14.10 -9.10
N PHE A 479 5.99 12.87 -9.24
CA PHE A 479 4.79 12.62 -10.05
C PHE A 479 3.54 13.23 -9.41
N HIS A 480 3.42 13.22 -8.07
CA HIS A 480 2.31 13.85 -7.37
C HIS A 480 2.28 15.36 -7.64
N SER A 481 3.41 16.07 -7.56
CA SER A 481 3.46 17.52 -7.88
C SER A 481 3.20 17.86 -9.35
N ILE A 482 3.22 16.88 -10.27
CA ILE A 482 2.92 17.06 -11.70
C ILE A 482 1.44 16.74 -12.01
N LEU A 483 0.77 15.95 -11.16
CA LEU A 483 -0.59 15.43 -11.35
C LEU A 483 -1.64 16.05 -10.41
N VAL A 484 -1.23 17.04 -9.61
CA VAL A 484 -2.11 17.98 -8.88
C VAL A 484 -2.48 19.12 -9.82
#